data_AF-A0A821HWG3-F1
#
_entry.id   AF-A0A821HWG3-F1
#
_cell.length_a   1.000
_cell.length_b   1.000
_cell.length_c   1.000
_cell.angle_alpha   90.00
_cell.angle_beta   90.00
_cell.angle_gamma   90.00
#
_symmetry.space_group_name_H-M   'P 1'
#
loop_
_entity.id
_entity.type
_entity.pdbx_description
1 polymer ?
#
loop_
_entity_poly.entity_id
_entity_poly.type
_entity_poly.pdbx_seq_one_letter_code
_entity_poly.pdbx_strand_id
1 'polypeptide(L)'
;SCFKYLSTIENVLKQDPDALNILIRMFGLLSINQENLIIDRISAIFASTILDILSNKLDEVLTIIDENDWIYFSQGLVALICVKLIDHRNENETCNTTDLIARMPEGEQRDNAAFVLLDLFYQLQRRLPKNKVMELYRLVKPDQFALDYLELAVSLETYIDYLIYLLKIRQDTSDDMKDDIKNQLDKLLAKNHFSSKYLQEK
;
A
#
# COMPACT_ATOMS: atom_id res chain seq x y z
N SER A 1 -9.11 8.76 -26.58
CA SER A 1 -8.10 8.52 -25.53
C SER A 1 -8.36 9.48 -24.37
N CYS A 2 -8.54 8.98 -23.14
CA CYS A 2 -8.78 9.82 -21.94
C CYS A 2 -7.67 10.85 -21.68
N PHE A 3 -6.47 10.65 -22.23
CA PHE A 3 -5.34 11.57 -22.12
C PHE A 3 -5.66 13.01 -22.53
N LYS A 4 -6.58 13.21 -23.48
CA LYS A 4 -6.96 14.56 -23.94
C LYS A 4 -7.55 15.40 -22.80
N TYR A 5 -8.18 14.76 -21.82
CA TYR A 5 -8.83 15.43 -20.70
C TYR A 5 -7.93 15.50 -19.45
N LEU A 6 -6.77 14.83 -19.45
CA LEU A 6 -5.92 14.75 -18.26
C LEU A 6 -5.50 16.13 -17.77
N SER A 7 -5.05 17.01 -18.66
CA SER A 7 -4.67 18.39 -18.31
C SER A 7 -5.86 19.22 -17.79
N THR A 8 -7.04 19.02 -18.36
CA THR A 8 -8.27 19.68 -17.89
C THR A 8 -8.65 19.19 -16.50
N ILE A 9 -8.63 17.87 -16.28
CA ILE A 9 -8.89 17.25 -14.99
C ILE A 9 -7.89 17.77 -13.97
N GLU A 10 -6.60 17.73 -14.26
CA GLU A 10 -5.55 18.25 -13.38
C GLU A 10 -5.78 19.70 -12.96
N ASN A 11 -6.15 20.57 -13.91
CA ASN A 11 -6.41 21.98 -13.61
C ASN A 11 -7.60 22.15 -12.67
N VAL A 12 -8.68 21.39 -12.86
CA VAL A 12 -9.84 21.41 -11.96
C VAL A 12 -9.44 20.91 -10.58
N LEU A 13 -8.79 19.74 -10.48
CA LEU A 13 -8.38 19.14 -9.21
C LEU A 13 -7.39 20.01 -8.41
N LYS A 14 -6.53 20.78 -9.11
CA LYS A 14 -5.61 21.74 -8.48
C LYS A 14 -6.30 22.99 -7.93
N GLN A 15 -7.51 23.29 -8.38
CA GLN A 15 -8.26 24.48 -7.97
C GLN A 15 -9.38 24.16 -6.98
N ASP A 16 -9.91 22.94 -7.04
CA ASP A 16 -11.13 22.53 -6.35
C ASP A 16 -10.88 21.28 -5.48
N PRO A 17 -10.73 21.44 -4.16
CA PRO A 17 -10.59 20.34 -3.22
C PRO A 17 -11.81 19.40 -3.19
N ASP A 18 -13.03 19.92 -3.40
CA ASP A 18 -14.24 19.10 -3.44
C ASP A 18 -14.23 18.16 -4.64
N ALA A 19 -13.82 18.65 -5.81
CA ALA A 19 -13.64 17.82 -7.00
C ALA A 19 -12.59 16.71 -6.77
N LEU A 20 -11.51 17.02 -6.03
CA LEU A 20 -10.49 16.03 -5.67
C LEU A 20 -11.00 14.99 -4.68
N ASN A 21 -11.73 15.41 -3.64
CA ASN A 21 -12.40 14.51 -2.70
C ASN A 21 -13.35 13.55 -3.44
N ILE A 22 -14.23 14.09 -4.30
CA ILE A 22 -15.17 13.31 -5.11
C ILE A 22 -14.42 12.28 -5.96
N LEU A 23 -13.37 12.70 -6.68
CA LEU A 23 -12.62 11.79 -7.54
C LEU A 23 -11.99 10.65 -6.75
N ILE A 24 -11.36 10.93 -5.60
CA ILE A 24 -10.77 9.90 -4.75
C ILE A 24 -11.86 8.93 -4.27
N ARG A 25 -13.01 9.43 -3.81
CA ARG A 25 -14.13 8.58 -3.40
C ARG A 25 -14.66 7.71 -4.53
N MET A 26 -14.69 8.21 -5.77
CA MET A 26 -15.05 7.41 -6.94
C MET A 26 -14.11 6.22 -7.14
N PHE A 27 -12.80 6.39 -6.86
CA PHE A 27 -11.86 5.27 -6.84
C PHE A 27 -12.16 4.26 -5.73
N GLY A 28 -12.66 4.71 -4.58
CA GLY A 28 -13.05 3.82 -3.49
C GLY A 28 -14.24 2.92 -3.82
N LEU A 29 -15.05 3.29 -4.82
CA LEU A 29 -16.14 2.46 -5.33
C LEU A 29 -15.65 1.35 -6.27
N LEU A 30 -14.40 1.41 -6.73
CA LEU A 30 -13.82 0.38 -7.58
C LEU A 30 -13.35 -0.77 -6.71
N SER A 31 -13.95 -1.94 -6.87
CA SER A 31 -13.39 -3.17 -6.29
C SER A 31 -12.05 -3.44 -6.96
N ILE A 32 -10.95 -3.55 -6.20
CA ILE A 32 -9.64 -3.96 -6.73
C ILE A 32 -9.34 -5.37 -6.22
N ASN A 33 -9.05 -6.28 -7.14
CA ASN A 33 -8.62 -7.65 -6.83
C ASN A 33 -7.69 -8.17 -7.94
N GLN A 34 -7.17 -9.39 -7.77
CA GLN A 34 -6.27 -9.99 -8.76
C GLN A 34 -6.90 -10.12 -10.16
N GLU A 35 -8.22 -10.32 -10.24
CA GLU A 35 -8.92 -10.61 -11.49
C GLU A 35 -9.16 -9.35 -12.34
N ASN A 36 -9.28 -8.18 -11.70
CA ASN A 36 -9.66 -6.94 -12.37
C ASN A 36 -8.57 -5.87 -12.39
N LEU A 37 -7.45 -6.08 -11.70
CA LEU A 37 -6.35 -5.13 -11.65
C LEU A 37 -5.43 -5.25 -12.87
N ILE A 38 -5.80 -4.58 -13.94
CA ILE A 38 -4.91 -4.35 -15.10
C ILE A 38 -4.29 -2.96 -14.95
N ILE A 39 -3.05 -2.90 -14.45
CA ILE A 39 -2.30 -1.64 -14.33
C ILE A 39 -1.48 -1.43 -15.59
N ASP A 40 -2.04 -0.64 -16.51
CA ASP A 40 -1.28 -0.10 -17.63
C ASP A 40 -0.50 1.17 -17.22
N ARG A 41 0.38 1.63 -18.11
CA ARG A 41 1.18 2.84 -17.88
C ARG A 41 0.30 4.08 -17.65
N ILE A 42 -0.88 4.11 -18.28
CA ILE A 42 -1.78 5.27 -18.23
C ILE A 42 -2.40 5.38 -16.85
N SER A 43 -2.87 4.27 -16.31
CA SER A 43 -3.47 4.17 -14.97
C SER A 43 -2.47 4.55 -13.88
N ALA A 44 -1.22 4.10 -14.02
CA ALA A 44 -0.15 4.46 -13.09
C ALA A 44 0.20 5.96 -13.12
N ILE A 45 0.27 6.57 -14.32
CA ILE A 45 0.48 8.02 -14.48
C ILE A 45 -0.69 8.78 -13.85
N PHE A 46 -1.93 8.37 -14.14
CA PHE A 46 -3.12 9.02 -13.60
C PHE A 46 -3.17 8.97 -12.07
N ALA A 47 -2.92 7.80 -11.48
CA ALA A 47 -2.85 7.65 -10.04
C ALA A 47 -1.74 8.52 -9.43
N SER A 48 -0.55 8.53 -10.04
CA SER A 48 0.56 9.37 -9.58
C SER A 48 0.20 10.85 -9.60
N THR A 49 -0.40 11.34 -10.70
CA THR A 49 -0.87 12.72 -10.82
C THR A 49 -1.87 13.09 -9.73
N ILE A 50 -2.87 12.24 -9.48
CA ILE A 50 -3.89 12.50 -8.43
C ILE A 50 -3.23 12.55 -7.06
N LEU A 51 -2.35 11.59 -6.75
CA LEU A 51 -1.66 11.52 -5.46
C LEU A 51 -0.72 12.70 -5.24
N ASP A 52 -0.05 13.18 -6.29
CA ASP A 52 0.78 14.38 -6.22
C ASP A 52 -0.07 15.63 -5.95
N ILE A 53 -1.21 15.79 -6.62
CA ILE A 53 -2.14 16.91 -6.34
C ILE A 53 -2.66 16.80 -4.90
N LEU A 54 -3.10 15.61 -4.48
CA LEU A 54 -3.58 15.35 -3.12
C LEU A 54 -2.49 15.66 -2.09
N SER A 55 -1.23 15.31 -2.32
CA SER A 55 -0.15 15.58 -1.37
C SER A 55 -0.01 17.06 -1.01
N ASN A 56 -0.29 17.94 -1.96
CA ASN A 56 -0.24 19.39 -1.79
C ASN A 56 -1.51 19.98 -1.17
N LYS A 57 -2.63 19.24 -1.21
CA LYS A 57 -3.95 19.69 -0.78
C LYS A 57 -4.56 18.85 0.34
N LEU A 58 -3.82 17.88 0.88
CA LEU A 58 -4.37 16.86 1.75
C LEU A 58 -5.10 17.49 2.94
N ASP A 59 -4.48 18.47 3.60
CA ASP A 59 -5.05 19.11 4.77
C ASP A 59 -6.37 19.84 4.42
N GLU A 60 -6.44 20.52 3.27
CA GLU A 60 -7.70 21.14 2.78
C GLU A 60 -8.76 20.08 2.53
N VAL A 61 -8.41 18.99 1.84
CA VAL A 61 -9.32 17.89 1.52
C VAL A 61 -9.83 17.20 2.79
N LEU A 62 -8.98 16.93 3.78
CA LEU A 62 -9.39 16.26 5.02
C LEU A 62 -10.42 17.08 5.81
N THR A 63 -10.44 18.42 5.68
CA THR A 63 -11.40 19.27 6.39
C THR A 63 -12.81 19.27 5.79
N ILE A 64 -12.97 18.79 4.55
CA ILE A 64 -14.25 18.78 3.82
C ILE A 64 -14.86 17.38 3.71
N ILE A 65 -14.23 16.34 4.26
CA ILE A 65 -14.76 14.98 4.22
C ILE A 65 -15.78 14.79 5.35
N ASP A 66 -17.03 14.57 4.94
CA ASP A 66 -18.10 14.17 5.87
C ASP A 66 -17.80 12.80 6.50
N GLU A 67 -18.23 12.60 7.76
CA GLU A 67 -18.02 11.37 8.53
C GLU A 67 -18.42 10.09 7.73
N ASN A 68 -19.55 10.15 7.03
CA ASN A 68 -20.08 9.04 6.24
C ASN A 68 -19.25 8.71 4.98
N ASP A 69 -18.42 9.65 4.54
CA ASP A 69 -17.69 9.57 3.28
C ASP A 69 -16.24 9.10 3.45
N TRP A 70 -15.76 9.06 4.69
CA TRP A 70 -14.40 8.63 5.04
C TRP A 70 -14.06 7.22 4.54
N ILE A 71 -15.02 6.30 4.59
CA ILE A 71 -14.79 4.94 4.11
C ILE A 71 -14.48 4.91 2.61
N TYR A 72 -15.23 5.66 1.80
CA TYR A 72 -15.01 5.73 0.36
C TYR A 72 -13.73 6.49 0.04
N PHE A 73 -13.44 7.56 0.78
CA PHE A 73 -12.22 8.33 0.60
C PHE A 73 -10.98 7.47 0.90
N SER A 74 -10.95 6.82 2.07
CA SER A 74 -9.83 5.97 2.49
C SER A 74 -9.61 4.79 1.54
N GLN A 75 -10.68 4.11 1.11
CA GLN A 75 -10.58 3.04 0.10
C GLN A 75 -10.05 3.56 -1.24
N GLY A 76 -10.50 4.74 -1.67
CA GLY A 76 -10.01 5.38 -2.88
C GLY A 76 -8.54 5.77 -2.81
N LEU A 77 -8.10 6.28 -1.67
CA LEU A 77 -6.69 6.57 -1.41
C LEU A 77 -5.86 5.29 -1.47
N VAL A 78 -6.29 4.22 -0.79
CA VAL A 78 -5.62 2.91 -0.81
C VAL A 78 -5.51 2.37 -2.24
N ALA A 79 -6.59 2.45 -3.02
CA ALA A 79 -6.62 2.04 -4.41
C ALA A 79 -5.58 2.78 -5.26
N LEU A 80 -5.54 4.11 -5.16
CA LEU A 80 -4.58 4.95 -5.89
C LEU A 80 -3.13 4.63 -5.49
N ILE A 81 -2.87 4.49 -4.18
CA ILE A 81 -1.54 4.14 -3.66
C ILE A 81 -1.12 2.77 -4.19
N CYS A 82 -2.03 1.79 -4.17
CA CYS A 82 -1.79 0.45 -4.66
C CYS A 82 -1.40 0.46 -6.15
N VAL A 83 -2.18 1.16 -6.98
CA VAL A 83 -1.90 1.31 -8.43
C VAL A 83 -0.51 1.93 -8.66
N LYS A 84 -0.15 2.98 -7.93
CA LYS A 84 1.15 3.64 -8.06
C LYS A 84 2.30 2.72 -7.65
N LEU A 85 2.21 2.06 -6.51
CA LEU A 85 3.29 1.25 -5.95
C LEU A 85 3.52 -0.08 -6.68
N ILE A 86 2.50 -0.64 -7.34
CA ILE A 86 2.67 -1.83 -8.20
C ILE A 86 3.41 -1.48 -9.49
N ASP A 87 3.32 -0.24 -9.98
CA ASP A 87 4.05 0.19 -11.17
C ASP A 87 5.53 0.47 -10.84
N HIS A 88 6.33 -0.60 -10.81
CA HIS A 88 7.79 -0.55 -10.53
C HIS A 88 8.63 0.26 -11.54
N ARG A 89 8.01 0.88 -12.55
CA ARG A 89 8.69 1.67 -13.59
C ARG A 89 9.03 3.10 -13.16
N ASN A 90 8.49 3.56 -12.04
CA ASN A 90 8.76 4.89 -11.48
C ASN A 90 9.70 4.79 -10.26
N GLU A 91 11.00 4.57 -10.50
CA GLU A 91 12.02 4.61 -9.45
C GLU A 91 12.30 6.04 -8.93
N ASN A 92 11.90 7.06 -9.68
CA ASN A 92 12.04 8.48 -9.32
C ASN A 92 10.75 9.00 -8.66
N GLU A 93 10.41 8.49 -7.48
CA GLU A 93 9.28 8.99 -6.70
C GLU A 93 9.53 10.41 -6.19
N THR A 94 8.75 11.37 -6.68
CA THR A 94 8.70 12.74 -6.14
C THR A 94 7.82 12.86 -4.89
N CYS A 95 6.85 11.95 -4.73
CA CYS A 95 5.92 11.91 -3.61
C CYS A 95 6.07 10.60 -2.84
N ASN A 96 6.35 10.70 -1.54
CA ASN A 96 6.36 9.55 -0.64
C ASN A 96 4.92 9.08 -0.39
N THR A 97 4.48 8.11 -1.19
CA THR A 97 3.05 7.80 -1.32
C THR A 97 2.41 7.24 -0.04
N THR A 98 3.20 6.55 0.78
CA THR A 98 2.83 6.02 2.10
C THR A 98 2.67 7.12 3.16
N ASP A 99 3.35 8.27 3.01
CA ASP A 99 3.19 9.42 3.92
C ASP A 99 1.78 10.03 3.86
N LEU A 100 1.05 9.86 2.75
CA LEU A 100 -0.33 10.34 2.66
C LEU A 100 -1.22 9.68 3.70
N ILE A 101 -1.03 8.38 3.97
CA ILE A 101 -1.74 7.67 5.04
C ILE A 101 -1.25 8.15 6.40
N ALA A 102 0.07 8.32 6.58
CA ALA A 102 0.65 8.78 7.84
C ALA A 102 0.13 10.17 8.27
N ARG A 103 -0.18 11.04 7.29
CA ARG A 103 -0.73 12.39 7.49
C ARG A 103 -2.24 12.43 7.75
N MET A 104 -2.96 11.33 7.61
CA MET A 104 -4.37 11.27 8.01
C MET A 104 -4.50 11.47 9.53
N PRO A 105 -5.64 11.99 10.02
CA PRO A 105 -5.90 12.11 11.45
C PRO A 105 -5.71 10.76 12.16
N GLU A 106 -5.08 10.80 13.34
CA GLU A 106 -4.88 9.59 14.12
C GLU A 106 -6.23 8.98 14.50
N GLY A 107 -6.39 7.67 14.30
CA GLY A 107 -7.62 6.98 14.63
C GLY A 107 -7.89 5.80 13.72
N GLU A 108 -9.11 5.29 13.84
CA GLU A 108 -9.58 4.10 13.13
C GLU A 108 -9.43 4.22 11.61
N GLN A 109 -9.65 5.42 11.04
CA GLN A 109 -9.58 5.65 9.60
C GLN A 109 -8.15 5.45 9.06
N ARG A 110 -7.14 5.99 9.76
CA ARG A 110 -5.72 5.85 9.37
C ARG A 110 -5.27 4.40 9.49
N ASP A 111 -5.56 3.78 10.64
CA ASP A 111 -5.15 2.42 10.94
C ASP A 111 -5.78 1.43 9.95
N ASN A 112 -7.08 1.60 9.66
CA ASN A 112 -7.79 0.80 8.68
C ASN A 112 -7.24 1.01 7.27
N ALA A 113 -6.94 2.24 6.84
CA ALA A 113 -6.36 2.49 5.52
C ALA A 113 -4.99 1.80 5.35
N ALA A 114 -4.12 1.88 6.37
CA ALA A 114 -2.84 1.20 6.38
C ALA A 114 -3.00 -0.33 6.30
N PHE A 115 -3.91 -0.89 7.10
CA PHE A 115 -4.18 -2.32 7.11
C PHE A 115 -4.75 -2.81 5.78
N VAL A 116 -5.74 -2.12 5.23
CA VAL A 116 -6.37 -2.47 3.95
C VAL A 116 -5.36 -2.39 2.80
N LEU A 117 -4.44 -1.42 2.81
CA LEU A 117 -3.36 -1.37 1.82
C LEU A 117 -2.44 -2.59 1.94
N LEU A 118 -2.03 -2.95 3.16
CA LEU A 118 -1.18 -4.12 3.42
C LEU A 118 -1.85 -5.42 2.96
N ASP A 119 -3.11 -5.60 3.35
CA ASP A 119 -3.89 -6.78 2.99
C ASP A 119 -4.11 -6.87 1.47
N LEU A 120 -4.35 -5.73 0.81
CA LEU A 120 -4.49 -5.69 -0.64
C LEU A 120 -3.20 -6.14 -1.35
N PHE A 121 -2.01 -5.71 -0.90
CA PHE A 121 -0.75 -6.21 -1.47
C PHE A 121 -0.58 -7.71 -1.29
N TYR A 122 -0.94 -8.22 -0.12
CA TYR A 122 -0.90 -9.65 0.19
C TYR A 122 -1.85 -10.44 -0.71
N GLN A 123 -3.10 -10.02 -0.81
CA GLN A 123 -4.09 -10.62 -1.70
C GLN A 123 -3.66 -10.58 -3.16
N LEU A 124 -3.05 -9.48 -3.61
CA LEU A 124 -2.53 -9.34 -4.98
C LEU A 124 -1.23 -10.11 -5.23
N GLN A 125 -0.61 -10.67 -4.19
CA GLN A 125 0.71 -11.31 -4.23
C GLN A 125 1.78 -10.39 -4.86
N ARG A 126 1.63 -9.08 -4.66
CA ARG A 126 2.52 -8.07 -5.22
C ARG A 126 3.55 -7.68 -4.18
N ARG A 127 4.81 -7.93 -4.53
CA ARG A 127 5.95 -7.56 -3.71
C ARG A 127 6.15 -6.06 -3.77
N LEU A 128 6.48 -5.47 -2.62
CA LEU A 128 6.76 -4.05 -2.48
C LEU A 128 8.27 -3.82 -2.29
N PRO A 129 8.80 -2.65 -2.68
CA PRO A 129 10.14 -2.25 -2.32
C PRO A 129 10.37 -2.26 -0.79
N LYS A 130 11.56 -2.67 -0.35
CA LYS A 130 11.92 -2.85 1.08
C LYS A 130 11.57 -1.64 1.95
N ASN A 131 11.88 -0.43 1.47
CA ASN A 131 11.58 0.82 2.18
C ASN A 131 10.07 1.04 2.37
N LYS A 132 9.27 0.77 1.33
CA LYS A 132 7.82 1.01 1.35
C LYS A 132 7.06 0.06 2.24
N VAL A 133 7.46 -1.21 2.29
CA VAL A 133 6.84 -2.16 3.22
C VAL A 133 7.11 -1.77 4.66
N MET A 134 8.34 -1.38 4.99
CA MET A 134 8.67 -0.99 6.36
C MET A 134 7.92 0.26 6.81
N GLU A 135 7.72 1.22 5.91
CA GLU A 135 6.86 2.38 6.18
C GLU A 135 5.42 1.94 6.44
N LEU A 136 4.87 1.08 5.58
CA LEU A 136 3.52 0.54 5.77
C LEU A 136 3.39 -0.25 7.09
N TYR A 137 4.43 -1.02 7.45
CA TYR A 137 4.44 -1.80 8.68
C TYR A 137 4.48 -0.96 9.95
N ARG A 138 4.97 0.27 9.87
CA ARG A 138 4.94 1.24 10.97
C ARG A 138 3.57 1.86 11.17
N LEU A 139 2.70 1.81 10.15
CA LEU A 139 1.37 2.40 10.18
C LEU A 139 0.29 1.40 10.61
N VAL A 140 0.52 0.10 10.45
CA VAL A 140 -0.42 -0.96 10.84
C VAL A 140 -0.24 -1.33 12.31
N LYS A 141 -1.34 -1.50 13.05
CA LYS A 141 -1.29 -1.86 14.46
C LYS A 141 -0.72 -3.27 14.67
N PRO A 142 0.05 -3.52 15.76
CA PRO A 142 0.72 -4.80 15.99
C PRO A 142 -0.22 -6.02 16.06
N ASP A 143 -1.44 -5.84 16.56
CA ASP A 143 -2.48 -6.86 16.70
C ASP A 143 -3.13 -7.25 15.35
N GLN A 144 -3.11 -6.35 14.37
CA GLN A 144 -3.62 -6.60 13.01
C GLN A 144 -2.62 -7.36 12.12
N PHE A 145 -1.36 -7.48 12.54
CA PHE A 145 -0.33 -8.15 11.74
C PHE A 145 -0.48 -9.67 11.69
N ALA A 146 -0.77 -10.25 10.53
CA ALA A 146 -0.59 -11.68 10.34
C ALA A 146 0.87 -11.99 10.00
N LEU A 147 1.39 -13.13 10.46
CA LEU A 147 2.69 -13.63 10.02
C LEU A 147 2.72 -13.78 8.50
N ASP A 148 1.62 -14.21 7.87
CA ASP A 148 1.49 -14.36 6.42
C ASP A 148 1.87 -13.09 5.62
N TYR A 149 1.80 -11.89 6.20
CA TYR A 149 2.26 -10.68 5.52
C TYR A 149 3.77 -10.63 5.26
N LEU A 150 4.57 -11.44 5.96
CA LEU A 150 6.00 -11.62 5.67
C LEU A 150 6.24 -12.24 4.28
N GLU A 151 5.22 -12.86 3.66
CA GLU A 151 5.31 -13.32 2.26
C GLU A 151 5.53 -12.16 1.26
N LEU A 152 5.28 -10.90 1.65
CA LEU A 152 5.57 -9.72 0.84
C LEU A 152 7.07 -9.42 0.69
N ALA A 153 7.93 -10.06 1.49
CA ALA A 153 9.37 -9.87 1.43
C ALA A 153 9.97 -10.31 0.08
N VAL A 154 10.78 -9.44 -0.52
CA VAL A 154 11.45 -9.69 -1.81
C VAL A 154 12.69 -10.59 -1.69
N SER A 155 13.28 -10.67 -0.49
CA SER A 155 14.49 -11.42 -0.19
C SER A 155 14.46 -11.98 1.24
N LEU A 156 15.31 -12.96 1.54
CA LEU A 156 15.45 -13.51 2.88
C LEU A 156 15.92 -12.44 3.89
N GLU A 157 16.82 -11.55 3.48
CA GLU A 157 17.24 -10.41 4.30
C GLU A 157 16.04 -9.52 4.66
N THR A 158 15.22 -9.20 3.67
CA THR A 158 14.01 -8.39 3.86
C THR A 158 13.01 -9.10 4.77
N TYR A 159 12.86 -10.43 4.63
CA TYR A 159 12.02 -11.25 5.50
C TYR A 159 12.49 -11.19 6.96
N ILE A 160 13.80 -11.34 7.19
CA ILE A 160 14.39 -11.28 8.53
C ILE A 160 14.17 -9.89 9.15
N ASP A 161 14.38 -8.82 8.40
CA ASP A 161 14.15 -7.45 8.90
C ASP A 161 12.68 -7.24 9.32
N TYR A 162 11.74 -7.75 8.53
CA TYR A 162 10.31 -7.66 8.80
C TYR A 162 9.93 -8.49 10.03
N LEU A 163 10.48 -9.69 10.16
CA LEU A 163 10.26 -10.56 11.30
C LEU A 163 10.81 -9.95 12.60
N ILE A 164 12.02 -9.38 12.57
CA ILE A 164 12.61 -8.68 13.72
C ILE A 164 11.72 -7.53 14.16
N TYR A 165 11.20 -6.75 13.21
CA TYR A 165 10.28 -5.66 13.51
C TYR A 165 9.00 -6.18 14.17
N LEU A 166 8.40 -7.24 13.61
CA LEU A 166 7.17 -7.85 14.14
C LEU A 166 7.35 -8.39 15.56
N LEU A 167 8.46 -9.08 15.83
CA LEU A 167 8.79 -9.57 17.17
C LEU A 167 8.98 -8.42 18.16
N LYS A 168 9.62 -7.33 17.75
CA LYS A 168 9.84 -6.15 18.60
C LYS A 168 8.53 -5.47 18.98
N ILE A 169 7.59 -5.34 18.05
CA ILE A 169 6.30 -4.66 18.33
C ILE A 169 5.33 -5.54 19.12
N ARG A 170 5.39 -6.87 18.95
CA ARG A 170 4.51 -7.80 19.67
C ARG A 170 5.01 -8.10 21.08
N GLN A 171 6.32 -8.00 21.31
CA GLN A 171 6.96 -8.43 22.55
C GLN A 171 6.64 -9.90 22.91
N ASP A 172 6.23 -10.69 21.92
CA ASP A 172 5.85 -12.09 22.08
C ASP A 172 7.05 -12.98 21.73
N THR A 173 7.54 -13.69 22.73
CA THR A 173 8.64 -14.64 22.61
C THR A 173 8.23 -16.04 23.06
N SER A 174 6.92 -16.34 23.03
CA SER A 174 6.37 -17.65 23.35
C SER A 174 6.94 -18.75 22.45
N ASP A 175 6.92 -19.99 22.93
CA ASP A 175 7.34 -21.14 22.12
C ASP A 175 6.38 -21.37 20.95
N ASP A 176 5.08 -21.09 21.13
CA ASP A 176 4.07 -21.12 20.07
C ASP A 176 4.43 -20.19 18.91
N MET A 177 4.84 -18.94 19.21
CA MET A 177 5.28 -17.98 18.19
C MET A 177 6.54 -18.47 17.45
N LYS A 178 7.46 -19.18 18.12
CA LYS A 178 8.65 -19.76 17.46
C LYS A 178 8.25 -20.86 16.48
N ASP A 179 7.31 -21.71 16.87
CA ASP A 179 6.79 -22.77 16.00
C ASP A 179 6.05 -22.18 14.79
N ASP A 180 5.25 -21.13 14.98
CA ASP A 180 4.57 -20.43 13.89
C ASP A 180 5.55 -19.81 12.89
N ILE A 181 6.59 -19.12 13.38
CA ILE A 181 7.65 -18.56 12.52
C ILE A 181 8.34 -19.67 11.73
N LYS A 182 8.68 -20.79 12.39
CA LYS A 182 9.34 -21.93 11.75
C LYS A 182 8.45 -22.52 10.65
N ASN A 183 7.18 -22.80 10.95
CA ASN A 183 6.22 -23.35 10.01
C ASN A 183 6.05 -22.44 8.79
N GLN A 184 6.02 -21.13 9.01
CA GLN A 184 5.91 -20.16 7.93
C GLN A 184 7.17 -20.12 7.05
N LEU A 185 8.36 -20.10 7.66
CA LEU A 185 9.63 -20.11 6.93
C LEU A 185 9.75 -21.38 6.08
N ASP A 186 9.41 -22.54 6.64
CA ASP A 186 9.43 -23.82 5.92
C ASP A 186 8.47 -23.80 4.71
N LYS A 187 7.26 -23.23 4.87
CA LYS A 187 6.29 -23.00 3.78
C LYS A 187 6.87 -22.11 2.68
N LEU A 188 7.58 -21.03 3.03
CA LEU A 188 8.20 -20.12 2.06
C LEU A 188 9.37 -20.76 1.30
N LEU A 189 10.21 -21.52 2.01
CA LEU A 189 11.33 -22.25 1.43
C LEU A 189 10.84 -23.34 0.46
N ALA A 190 9.80 -24.09 0.83
CA ALA A 190 9.21 -25.12 -0.03
C ALA A 190 8.65 -24.56 -1.35
N LYS A 191 8.20 -23.29 -1.36
CA LYS A 191 7.72 -22.59 -2.55
C LYS A 191 8.83 -21.95 -3.40
N ASN A 192 10.10 -22.10 -3.03
CA ASN A 192 11.22 -21.36 -3.62
C ASN A 192 10.99 -19.84 -3.63
N HIS A 193 10.33 -19.30 -2.60
CA HIS A 193 9.93 -17.89 -2.56
C HIS A 193 11.13 -16.93 -2.63
N PHE A 194 12.26 -17.34 -2.05
CA PHE A 194 13.53 -16.62 -2.11
C PHE A 194 14.44 -17.25 -3.16
N SER A 195 14.81 -16.48 -4.18
CA SER A 195 15.75 -16.94 -5.20
C SER A 195 17.15 -17.12 -4.61
N SER A 196 17.63 -18.37 -4.58
CA SER A 196 19.03 -18.66 -4.26
C SER A 196 19.87 -18.49 -5.52
N LYS A 197 20.86 -17.58 -5.50
CA LYS A 197 21.86 -17.48 -6.58
C LYS A 197 22.60 -18.81 -6.83
N TYR A 198 22.63 -19.71 -5.85
CA TYR A 198 23.32 -21.00 -5.93
C TYR A 198 22.51 -22.13 -6.59
N LEU A 199 21.24 -21.89 -6.95
CA LEU A 199 20.41 -22.89 -7.65
C LEU A 199 20.33 -22.67 -9.17
N GLN A 200 21.01 -21.64 -9.71
CA GLN A 200 21.06 -21.35 -11.15
C GLN A 200 22.26 -21.96 -11.87
N GLU A 201 23.14 -22.67 -11.15
CA GLU A 201 24.25 -23.44 -11.72
C GLU A 201 23.94 -24.94 -11.66
N LYS A 202 23.00 -25.40 -12.51
CA LYS A 202 22.90 -26.81 -12.90
C LYS A 202 22.46 -26.94 -14.35
#